data_AF-A0A3A8LC50-F1
#
_entry.id   AF-A0A3A8LC50-F1
#
_cell.length_a   1.000
_cell.length_b   1.000
_cell.length_c   1.000
_cell.angle_alpha   90.00
_cell.angle_beta   90.00
_cell.angle_gamma   90.00
#
_symmetry.space_group_name_H-M   'P 1'
#
loop_
_entity.id
_entity.type
_entity.pdbx_description
1 polymer ?
#
loop_
_entity_poly.entity_id
_entity_poly.type
_entity_poly.pdbx_seq_one_letter_code
_entity_poly.pdbx_strand_id
1 'polypeptide(L)'
;MYPPRTTGFFAHPMVRGALLSIGRLAGRGGEARVPWLTVALVGVQAILYAALASGGPPGVDALVRWGAKTGPLVTDAGQEWRLLAANLLHRDGLHLGLNLLVFGVVGSAVERACRWWDYAALLAVAGLATMTGSLWWS
;
A
#
# COMPACT_ATOMS: atom_id res chain seq x y z
N MET A 1 54.25 20.38 20.97
CA MET A 1 52.93 20.47 20.33
C MET A 1 52.18 19.18 20.68
N TYR A 2 51.24 19.22 21.63
CA TYR A 2 50.51 18.03 22.10
C TYR A 2 49.20 17.91 21.31
N PRO A 3 48.83 16.74 20.76
CA PRO A 3 47.58 16.60 20.03
C PRO A 3 46.37 16.73 20.98
N PRO A 4 45.26 17.34 20.55
CA PRO A 4 44.07 17.45 21.39
C PRO A 4 43.49 16.05 21.66
N ARG A 5 43.30 15.71 22.93
CA ARG A 5 42.56 14.51 23.34
C ARG A 5 41.09 14.73 23.00
N THR A 6 40.55 13.91 22.11
CA THR A 6 39.11 13.83 21.84
C THR A 6 38.39 13.16 23.01
N THR A 7 38.25 13.88 24.13
CA THR A 7 37.39 13.51 25.25
C THR A 7 35.93 13.88 24.94
N GLY A 8 35.36 13.23 23.94
CA GLY A 8 33.94 13.33 23.64
C GLY A 8 33.23 12.06 24.11
N PHE A 9 32.02 12.19 24.64
CA PHE A 9 31.12 11.08 25.00
C PHE A 9 31.00 10.01 23.89
N PHE A 10 31.16 10.40 22.62
CA PHE A 10 31.14 9.54 21.44
C PHE A 10 32.43 8.75 21.16
N ALA A 11 33.54 9.04 21.85
CA ALA A 11 34.80 8.32 21.70
C ALA A 11 34.85 7.01 22.52
N HIS A 12 33.86 6.78 23.40
CA HIS A 12 33.82 5.60 24.25
C HIS A 12 33.52 4.34 23.42
N PRO A 13 34.36 3.29 23.48
CA PRO A 13 34.23 2.09 22.64
C PRO A 13 32.86 1.41 22.76
N MET A 14 32.26 1.48 23.96
CA MET A 14 30.93 0.93 24.24
C MET A 14 29.80 1.70 23.52
N VAL A 15 29.90 3.03 23.43
CA VAL A 15 28.91 3.89 22.73
C VAL A 15 29.03 3.67 21.22
N ARG A 16 30.25 3.60 20.70
CA ARG A 16 30.49 3.27 19.29
C ARG A 16 29.99 1.87 18.93
N GLY A 17 30.18 0.90 19.81
CA GLY A 17 29.67 -0.47 19.64
C GLY A 17 28.13 -0.54 19.64
N ALA A 18 27.48 0.18 20.56
CA ALA A 18 26.02 0.26 20.64
C ALA A 18 25.40 0.93 19.40
N LEU A 19 25.96 2.05 18.95
CA LEU A 19 25.50 2.76 17.74
C LEU A 19 25.67 1.91 16.47
N LEU A 20 26.80 1.22 16.33
CA LEU A 20 27.04 0.31 15.21
C LEU A 20 26.19 -0.97 15.28
N SER A 21 25.76 -1.38 16.47
CA SER A 21 24.82 -2.50 16.66
C SER A 21 23.40 -2.10 16.27
N ILE A 22 22.94 -0.92 16.70
CA ILE A 22 21.63 -0.37 16.36
C ILE A 22 21.51 -0.16 14.83
N GLY A 23 22.54 0.39 14.19
CA GLY A 23 22.57 0.54 12.73
C GLY A 23 22.55 -0.79 11.97
N ARG A 24 23.14 -1.86 12.52
CA ARG A 24 23.12 -3.21 11.93
C ARG A 24 21.82 -3.97 12.15
N LEU A 25 21.15 -3.75 13.27
CA LEU A 25 19.84 -4.34 13.57
C LEU A 25 18.73 -3.67 12.73
N ALA A 26 18.87 -2.37 12.47
CA ALA A 26 17.98 -1.64 11.57
C ALA A 26 18.09 -2.12 10.10
N GLY A 27 19.30 -2.50 9.64
CA GLY A 27 19.56 -2.79 8.23
C GLY A 27 19.48 -4.25 7.77
N ARG A 28 19.10 -5.23 8.62
CA ARG A 28 19.24 -6.66 8.26
C ARG A 28 17.99 -7.53 8.24
N GLY A 29 16.85 -7.05 8.74
CA GLY A 29 15.65 -7.91 8.88
C GLY A 29 14.58 -7.72 7.80
N GLY A 30 14.30 -6.47 7.42
CA GLY A 30 13.12 -6.10 6.61
C GLY A 30 13.40 -5.86 5.13
N GLU A 31 14.55 -5.28 4.78
CA GLU A 31 14.83 -4.79 3.41
C GLU A 31 14.96 -5.89 2.36
N ALA A 32 15.26 -7.13 2.76
CA ALA A 32 15.50 -8.24 1.82
C ALA A 32 14.22 -9.00 1.40
N ARG A 33 13.08 -8.78 2.06
CA ARG A 33 11.84 -9.46 1.69
C ARG A 33 11.14 -8.68 0.59
N VAL A 34 10.95 -9.34 -0.55
CA VAL A 34 10.11 -8.81 -1.63
C VAL A 34 8.69 -8.61 -1.07
N PRO A 35 8.13 -7.39 -1.14
CA PRO A 35 6.78 -7.10 -0.69
C PRO A 35 5.78 -7.65 -1.72
N TRP A 36 5.65 -8.96 -1.74
CA TRP A 36 4.95 -9.69 -2.80
C TRP A 36 3.47 -9.35 -2.86
N LEU A 37 2.82 -9.06 -1.72
CA LEU A 37 1.39 -8.71 -1.70
C LEU A 37 1.18 -7.31 -2.28
N THR A 38 2.01 -6.35 -1.90
CA THR A 38 2.00 -4.99 -2.46
C THR A 38 2.25 -5.04 -3.96
N VAL A 39 3.29 -5.76 -4.40
CA VAL A 39 3.63 -5.90 -5.82
C VAL A 39 2.49 -6.58 -6.59
N ALA A 40 1.89 -7.62 -6.04
CA ALA A 40 0.75 -8.31 -6.65
C ALA A 40 -0.44 -7.35 -6.83
N LEU A 41 -0.81 -6.59 -5.79
CA LEU A 41 -1.93 -5.65 -5.86
C LEU A 41 -1.66 -4.49 -6.82
N VAL A 42 -0.45 -3.94 -6.83
CA VAL A 42 -0.03 -2.95 -7.84
C VAL A 42 -0.19 -3.50 -9.25
N GLY A 43 0.29 -4.73 -9.48
CA GLY A 43 0.18 -5.40 -10.77
C GLY A 43 -1.28 -5.63 -11.18
N VAL A 44 -2.12 -6.13 -10.28
CA VAL A 44 -3.56 -6.35 -10.53
C VAL A 44 -4.25 -5.04 -10.92
N GLN A 45 -4.03 -3.95 -10.17
CA GLN A 45 -4.65 -2.66 -10.48
C GLN A 45 -4.19 -2.11 -11.85
N ALA A 46 -2.91 -2.22 -12.16
CA ALA A 46 -2.37 -1.80 -13.46
C ALA A 46 -2.95 -2.63 -14.62
N ILE A 47 -3.05 -3.95 -14.46
CA ILE A 47 -3.63 -4.86 -15.45
C ILE A 47 -5.12 -4.57 -15.68
N LEU A 48 -5.89 -4.42 -14.60
CA LEU A 48 -7.33 -4.12 -14.70
C LEU A 48 -7.57 -2.79 -15.42
N TYR A 49 -6.80 -1.75 -15.09
CA TYR A 49 -6.90 -0.48 -15.79
C TYR A 49 -6.54 -0.61 -17.26
N ALA A 50 -5.42 -1.27 -17.60
CA ALA A 50 -5.01 -1.47 -18.99
C ALA A 50 -6.07 -2.24 -19.80
N ALA A 51 -6.69 -3.25 -19.20
CA ALA A 51 -7.77 -4.01 -19.82
C ALA A 51 -9.01 -3.16 -20.08
N LEU A 52 -9.41 -2.32 -19.11
CA LEU A 52 -10.56 -1.41 -19.25
C LEU A 52 -10.27 -0.23 -20.19
N ALA A 53 -9.01 0.18 -20.31
CA ALA A 53 -8.59 1.34 -21.08
C ALA A 53 -8.21 1.05 -22.54
N SER A 54 -8.39 -0.19 -23.01
CA SER A 54 -7.93 -0.65 -24.33
C SER A 54 -8.54 0.12 -25.52
N GLY A 55 -9.66 0.82 -25.31
CA GLY A 55 -10.34 1.68 -26.28
C GLY A 55 -10.39 3.17 -25.91
N GLY A 56 -9.58 3.60 -24.93
CA GLY A 56 -9.64 4.94 -24.32
C GLY A 56 -10.00 4.89 -22.83
N PRO A 57 -10.07 6.04 -22.13
CA PRO A 57 -10.34 6.07 -20.70
C PRO A 57 -11.62 5.29 -20.31
N PRO A 58 -11.58 4.46 -19.25
CA PRO A 58 -12.73 3.66 -18.82
C PRO A 58 -14.00 4.50 -18.58
N GLY A 59 -15.10 4.09 -19.22
CA GLY A 59 -16.43 4.64 -18.95
C GLY A 59 -17.03 4.10 -17.65
N VAL A 60 -17.98 4.84 -17.06
CA VAL A 60 -18.68 4.44 -15.83
C VAL A 60 -19.35 3.08 -15.99
N ASP A 61 -20.06 2.86 -17.10
CA ASP A 61 -20.77 1.59 -17.34
C ASP A 61 -19.81 0.41 -17.42
N ALA A 62 -18.61 0.61 -17.99
CA ALA A 62 -17.59 -0.43 -18.05
C ALA A 62 -17.10 -0.77 -16.64
N LEU A 63 -16.80 0.24 -15.83
CA LEU A 63 -16.38 0.06 -14.43
C LEU A 63 -17.46 -0.65 -13.60
N VAL A 64 -18.74 -0.28 -13.74
CA VAL A 64 -19.85 -0.92 -13.04
C VAL A 64 -19.99 -2.39 -13.45
N ARG A 65 -19.86 -2.72 -14.74
CA ARG A 65 -19.85 -4.13 -15.19
C ARG A 65 -18.70 -4.94 -14.57
N TRP A 66 -17.56 -4.30 -14.32
CA TRP A 66 -16.37 -4.93 -13.75
C TRP A 66 -16.34 -4.96 -12.22
N GLY A 67 -17.36 -4.41 -11.55
CA GLY A 67 -17.49 -4.50 -10.10
C GLY A 67 -17.37 -3.18 -9.35
N ALA A 68 -17.32 -2.03 -10.04
CA ALA A 68 -17.40 -0.75 -9.35
C ALA A 68 -18.70 -0.65 -8.57
N LYS A 69 -18.63 -0.04 -7.38
CA LYS A 69 -19.80 0.03 -6.51
C LYS A 69 -20.80 1.06 -7.05
N THR A 70 -22.08 0.78 -6.87
CA THR A 70 -23.16 1.78 -6.90
C THR A 70 -24.08 1.49 -5.72
N GLY A 71 -24.71 2.54 -5.17
CA GLY A 71 -25.60 2.40 -4.00
C GLY A 71 -26.64 1.30 -4.19
N PRO A 72 -27.52 1.40 -5.21
CA PRO A 72 -28.58 0.42 -5.45
C PRO A 72 -28.07 -1.01 -5.70
N LEU A 73 -26.91 -1.18 -6.35
CA LEU A 73 -26.37 -2.53 -6.56
C LEU A 73 -25.88 -3.16 -5.25
N VAL A 74 -25.35 -2.35 -4.33
CA VAL A 74 -24.88 -2.86 -3.03
C VAL A 74 -26.07 -3.07 -2.08
N THR A 75 -26.95 -2.09 -1.92
CA THR A 75 -28.03 -2.10 -0.91
C THR A 75 -29.25 -2.89 -1.36
N ASP A 76 -29.69 -2.69 -2.60
CA ASP A 76 -31.00 -3.19 -3.05
C ASP A 76 -30.85 -4.55 -3.75
N ALA A 77 -29.75 -4.72 -4.51
CA ALA A 77 -29.43 -5.96 -5.20
C ALA A 77 -28.48 -6.89 -4.42
N GLY A 78 -28.03 -6.50 -3.22
CA GLY A 78 -27.19 -7.33 -2.34
C GLY A 78 -25.79 -7.65 -2.89
N GLN A 79 -25.24 -6.84 -3.80
CA GLN A 79 -23.93 -7.09 -4.41
C GLN A 79 -22.78 -6.53 -3.55
N GLU A 80 -22.71 -6.95 -2.29
CA GLU A 80 -21.75 -6.46 -1.29
C GLU A 80 -20.28 -6.73 -1.67
N TRP A 81 -20.00 -7.75 -2.48
CA TRP A 81 -18.66 -8.04 -3.01
C TRP A 81 -18.05 -6.85 -3.79
N ARG A 82 -18.88 -5.92 -4.28
CA ARG A 82 -18.44 -4.66 -4.91
C ARG A 82 -17.68 -3.76 -3.93
N LEU A 83 -17.94 -3.87 -2.63
CA LEU A 83 -17.19 -3.13 -1.60
C LEU A 83 -15.72 -3.55 -1.53
N LEU A 84 -15.39 -4.76 -1.99
CA LEU A 84 -14.01 -5.20 -2.15
C LEU A 84 -13.50 -4.91 -3.57
N ALA A 85 -14.24 -5.35 -4.59
CA ALA A 85 -13.84 -5.25 -5.99
C ALA A 85 -13.59 -3.80 -6.45
N ALA A 86 -14.40 -2.84 -5.99
CA ALA A 86 -14.28 -1.44 -6.38
C ALA A 86 -12.94 -0.80 -5.98
N ASN A 87 -12.26 -1.31 -4.94
CA ASN A 87 -10.94 -0.79 -4.53
C ASN A 87 -9.85 -1.03 -5.60
N LEU A 88 -10.08 -1.94 -6.55
CA LEU A 88 -9.11 -2.31 -7.58
C LEU A 88 -9.33 -1.57 -8.91
N LEU A 89 -10.43 -0.83 -9.04
CA LEU A 89 -10.89 -0.24 -10.30
C LEU A 89 -10.62 1.26 -10.32
N HIS A 90 -10.03 1.73 -11.41
CA HIS A 90 -9.66 3.13 -11.59
C HIS A 90 -10.24 3.66 -12.90
N ARG A 91 -10.78 4.87 -12.86
CA ARG A 91 -11.28 5.57 -14.05
C ARG A 91 -10.18 6.33 -14.78
N ASP A 92 -9.26 6.93 -14.03
CA ASP A 92 -8.31 7.89 -14.56
C ASP A 92 -6.87 7.40 -14.37
N GLY A 93 -6.07 7.47 -15.42
CA GLY A 93 -4.68 7.01 -15.41
C GLY A 93 -3.78 7.78 -14.45
N LEU A 94 -3.99 9.10 -14.31
CA LEU A 94 -3.24 9.92 -13.35
C LEU A 94 -3.57 9.52 -11.90
N HIS A 95 -4.86 9.33 -11.60
CA HIS A 95 -5.29 8.89 -10.28
C HIS A 95 -4.72 7.51 -9.94
N LEU A 96 -4.75 6.58 -10.90
CA LEU A 96 -4.09 5.28 -10.76
C LEU A 96 -2.59 5.44 -10.51
N GLY A 97 -1.87 6.21 -11.34
CA GLY A 97 -0.43 6.37 -11.22
C GLY A 97 0.00 6.90 -9.84
N LEU A 98 -0.72 7.89 -9.31
CA LEU A 98 -0.49 8.40 -7.95
C LEU A 98 -0.79 7.35 -6.87
N ASN A 99 -1.89 6.61 -7.00
CA ASN A 99 -2.21 5.54 -6.06
C ASN A 99 -1.17 4.42 -6.09
N LEU A 100 -0.72 3.98 -7.27
CA LEU A 100 0.31 2.94 -7.40
C LEU A 100 1.66 3.41 -6.85
N LEU A 101 2.01 4.69 -7.01
CA LEU A 101 3.23 5.26 -6.44
C LEU A 101 3.17 5.24 -4.91
N VAL A 102 2.11 5.80 -4.32
CA VAL A 102 1.95 5.88 -2.86
C VAL A 102 1.81 4.48 -2.26
N PHE A 103 0.96 3.64 -2.84
CA PHE A 103 0.74 2.27 -2.38
C PHE A 103 2.00 1.42 -2.55
N GLY A 104 2.73 1.56 -3.65
CA GLY A 104 4.00 0.88 -3.88
C GLY A 104 5.04 1.25 -2.83
N VAL A 105 5.17 2.53 -2.46
CA VAL A 105 6.14 2.98 -1.45
C VAL A 105 5.69 2.63 -0.03
N VAL A 106 4.50 3.08 0.37
CA VAL A 106 3.97 2.93 1.73
C VAL A 106 3.57 1.49 1.99
N GLY A 107 2.86 0.84 1.07
CA GLY A 107 2.46 -0.57 1.18
C GLY A 107 3.67 -1.48 1.35
N SER A 108 4.72 -1.28 0.56
CA SER A 108 5.96 -2.05 0.70
C SER A 108 6.64 -1.83 2.05
N ALA A 109 6.62 -0.60 2.58
CA ALA A 109 7.17 -0.31 3.90
C ALA A 109 6.37 -1.00 5.01
N VAL A 110 5.04 -0.95 4.94
CA VAL A 110 4.14 -1.60 5.90
C VAL A 110 4.24 -3.13 5.82
N GLU A 111 4.26 -3.71 4.62
CA GLU A 111 4.38 -5.16 4.41
C GLU A 111 5.68 -5.72 4.98
N ARG A 112 6.79 -4.98 4.85
CA ARG A 112 8.08 -5.35 5.45
C ARG A 112 8.10 -5.20 6.98
N ALA A 113 7.28 -4.31 7.53
CA ALA A 113 7.19 -4.05 8.97
C ALA A 113 6.26 -5.02 9.71
N CYS A 114 5.25 -5.56 9.03
CA CYS A 114 4.20 -6.39 9.61
C CYS A 114 4.33 -7.87 9.21
N ARG A 115 3.61 -8.75 9.91
CA ARG A 115 3.35 -10.09 9.38
C ARG A 115 2.40 -9.95 8.19
N TRP A 116 2.57 -10.79 7.18
CA TRP A 116 1.78 -10.70 5.96
C TRP A 116 0.26 -10.80 6.20
N TRP A 117 -0.16 -11.58 7.20
CA TRP A 117 -1.57 -11.68 7.62
C TRP A 117 -2.10 -10.37 8.21
N ASP A 118 -1.30 -9.69 9.04
CA ASP A 118 -1.69 -8.41 9.65
C ASP A 118 -1.81 -7.33 8.57
N TYR A 119 -0.90 -7.34 7.59
CA TYR A 119 -0.97 -6.45 6.43
C TYR A 119 -2.19 -6.74 5.55
N ALA A 120 -2.48 -8.01 5.25
CA ALA A 120 -3.66 -8.39 4.50
C ALA A 120 -4.96 -7.99 5.22
N ALA A 121 -5.03 -8.17 6.53
CA ALA A 121 -6.18 -7.74 7.35
C ALA A 121 -6.32 -6.22 7.34
N LEU A 122 -5.22 -5.47 7.47
CA LEU A 122 -5.21 -4.01 7.37
C LEU A 122 -5.77 -3.53 6.03
N LEU A 123 -5.33 -4.13 4.93
CA LEU A 123 -5.82 -3.82 3.59
C LEU A 123 -7.32 -4.11 3.44
N ALA A 124 -7.77 -5.26 3.94
CA ALA A 124 -9.19 -5.65 3.87
C ALA A 124 -10.06 -4.68 4.67
N VAL A 125 -9.67 -4.36 5.91
CA VAL A 125 -10.43 -3.43 6.78
C VAL A 125 -10.41 -2.03 6.20
N ALA A 126 -9.26 -1.53 5.74
CA ALA A 126 -9.16 -0.19 5.15
C ALA A 126 -10.00 -0.06 3.87
N GLY A 127 -9.96 -1.06 2.99
CA GLY A 127 -10.76 -1.09 1.77
C GLY A 127 -12.25 -1.15 2.07
N LEU A 128 -12.68 -2.02 2.99
CA LEU A 128 -14.07 -2.10 3.42
C LEU A 128 -14.54 -0.81 4.06
N ALA A 129 -13.80 -0.26 5.03
CA ALA A 129 -14.16 0.98 5.72
C ALA A 129 -14.29 2.17 4.77
N THR A 130 -13.38 2.27 3.80
CA THR A 130 -13.44 3.32 2.77
C THR A 130 -14.70 3.17 1.92
N MET A 131 -15.02 1.95 1.49
CA MET A 131 -16.16 1.70 0.60
C MET A 131 -17.50 1.80 1.31
N THR A 132 -17.61 1.34 2.56
CA THR A 132 -18.82 1.50 3.38
C THR A 132 -19.03 2.95 3.78
N GLY A 133 -17.98 3.65 4.21
CA GLY A 133 -18.06 5.08 4.55
C GLY A 133 -18.52 5.92 3.36
N SER A 134 -18.00 5.66 2.16
CA SER A 134 -18.47 6.34 0.95
C SER A 134 -19.88 5.91 0.52
N LEU A 135 -20.35 4.71 0.87
CA LEU A 135 -21.71 4.25 0.58
C LEU A 135 -22.72 4.92 1.50
N TRP A 136 -22.34 5.15 2.75
CA TRP A 136 -23.17 5.86 3.72
C TRP A 136 -23.42 7.33 3.34
N TRP A 137 -22.47 7.94 2.61
CA TRP A 137 -22.56 9.33 2.16
C TRP A 137 -23.26 9.51 0.80
N SER A 138 -23.54 8.42 0.07
CA SER A 138 -24.14 8.45 -1.27
C SER A 138 -25.65 8.28 -1.24
#